data_AF-A0A6B2TJM8-F1
#
_entry.id   AF-A0A6B2TJM8-F1
#
_cell.length_a   1.000
_cell.length_b   1.000
_cell.length_c   1.000
_cell.angle_alpha   90.00
_cell.angle_beta   90.00
_cell.angle_gamma   90.00
#
_symmetry.space_group_name_H-M   'P 1'
#
loop_
_entity.id
_entity.type
_entity.pdbx_description
1 polymer ?
#
loop_
_entity_poly.entity_id
_entity_poly.type
_entity_poly.pdbx_seq_one_letter_code
_entity_poly.pdbx_strand_id
1 'polypeptide(L)'
;MVVFACVRCDAVLTRPVERVALPVRARQTYGHDLLPALMESGTYAVDPEPSGPPFRPWSEVGAEAAAERGVFAPVHRLSFGAPGAVVV
;
A
#
# COMPACT_ATOMS: atom_id res chain seq x y z
N MET A 1 12.65 16.17 -4.64
CA MET A 1 12.82 15.64 -3.27
C MET A 1 11.61 16.07 -2.44
N VAL A 2 11.12 15.18 -1.57
CA VAL A 2 9.88 15.37 -0.79
C VAL A 2 10.19 15.35 0.71
N VAL A 3 9.41 16.07 1.51
CA VAL A 3 9.52 16.05 2.98
C VAL A 3 8.13 15.73 3.53
N PHE A 4 8.02 14.76 4.44
CA PHE A 4 6.76 14.47 5.12
C PHE A 4 6.61 15.31 6.37
N ALA A 5 5.39 15.86 6.56
CA ALA A 5 5.01 16.66 7.70
C ALA A 5 3.74 16.11 8.34
N CYS A 6 3.54 16.42 9.62
CA CYS A 6 2.32 16.08 10.33
C CYS A 6 1.14 16.90 9.81
N VAL A 7 0.08 16.26 9.32
CA VAL A 7 -1.12 16.95 8.80
C VAL A 7 -1.85 17.82 9.85
N ARG A 8 -1.58 17.61 11.14
CA ARG A 8 -2.23 18.36 12.23
C ARG A 8 -1.49 19.63 12.64
N CYS A 9 -0.17 19.64 12.57
CA CYS A 9 0.65 20.72 13.12
C CYS A 9 1.84 21.12 12.23
N ASP A 10 1.93 20.58 11.03
CA ASP A 10 2.96 20.85 10.02
C ASP A 10 4.42 20.58 10.46
N ALA A 11 4.61 19.92 11.60
CA ALA A 11 5.92 19.51 12.06
C ALA A 11 6.55 18.54 11.05
N VAL A 12 7.75 18.87 10.57
CA VAL A 12 8.53 18.02 9.67
C VAL A 12 8.93 16.73 10.38
N LEU A 13 8.56 15.59 9.79
CA LEU A 13 8.78 14.26 10.35
C LEU A 13 9.97 13.54 9.71
N THR A 14 10.34 13.90 8.49
CA THR A 14 11.44 13.25 7.76
C THR A 14 12.48 14.27 7.30
N ARG A 15 13.72 13.80 7.11
CA ARG A 15 14.64 14.47 6.19
C ARG A 15 14.08 14.40 4.76
N PRO A 16 14.60 15.19 3.81
CA PRO A 16 14.23 15.03 2.41
C PRO A 16 14.41 13.58 1.95
N VAL A 17 13.36 13.02 1.36
CA VAL A 17 13.30 11.66 0.81
C VAL A 17 13.11 11.68 -0.70
N GLU A 18 13.49 10.57 -1.34
CA GLU A 18 13.37 10.35 -2.77
C GLU A 18 12.25 9.35 -3.09
N ARG A 19 11.47 9.65 -4.13
CA ARG A 19 10.45 8.73 -4.61
C ARG A 19 11.08 7.66 -5.49
N VAL A 20 10.87 6.40 -5.18
CA VAL A 20 11.28 5.25 -5.99
C VAL A 20 10.07 4.48 -6.53
N ALA A 21 10.30 3.60 -7.49
CA ALA A 21 9.27 2.66 -7.93
C ALA A 21 8.97 1.66 -6.80
N LEU A 22 7.70 1.26 -6.66
CA LEU A 22 7.30 0.26 -5.68
C LEU A 22 8.03 -1.06 -5.98
N PRO A 23 8.82 -1.62 -5.03
CA PRO A 23 9.50 -2.87 -5.26
C PRO A 23 8.50 -4.00 -5.52
N VAL A 24 8.84 -4.91 -6.44
CA VAL A 24 7.97 -6.05 -6.81
C VAL A 24 7.60 -6.91 -5.59
N ARG A 25 8.46 -6.97 -4.59
CA ARG A 25 8.26 -7.71 -3.32
C ARG A 25 7.53 -6.92 -2.23
N ALA A 26 6.95 -5.76 -2.53
CA ALA A 26 6.27 -4.93 -1.53
C ALA A 26 5.10 -5.61 -0.79
N ARG A 27 4.53 -6.66 -1.39
CA ARG A 27 3.42 -7.44 -0.82
C ARG A 27 3.85 -8.82 -0.31
N GLN A 28 5.16 -9.08 -0.24
CA GLN A 28 5.68 -10.34 0.28
C GLN A 28 5.49 -10.39 1.80
N THR A 29 4.68 -11.32 2.27
CA THR A 29 4.42 -11.55 3.70
C THR A 29 5.09 -12.81 4.24
N TYR A 30 5.67 -13.63 3.36
CA TYR A 30 6.31 -14.90 3.71
C TYR A 30 7.72 -14.99 3.13
N GLY A 31 8.64 -15.57 3.89
CA GLY A 31 10.02 -15.83 3.51
C GLY A 31 10.60 -16.98 4.33
N HIS A 32 11.67 -17.58 3.84
CA HIS A 32 12.40 -18.62 4.58
C HIS A 32 13.20 -18.03 5.76
N ASP A 33 13.52 -16.74 5.68
CA ASP A 33 14.22 -15.96 6.71
C ASP A 33 13.44 -14.68 7.03
N LEU A 34 13.95 -13.90 7.99
CA LEU A 34 13.47 -12.55 8.24
C LEU A 34 13.58 -11.70 6.97
N LEU A 35 12.46 -11.13 6.54
CA LEU A 35 12.42 -10.25 5.39
C LEU A 35 13.23 -8.98 5.72
N PRO A 36 14.18 -8.58 4.85
CA PRO A 36 14.93 -7.35 5.05
C PRO A 36 14.01 -6.13 4.90
N ALA A 37 14.53 -4.95 5.24
CA ALA A 37 13.86 -3.70 4.90
C ALA A 37 13.47 -3.68 3.42
N LEU A 38 12.24 -3.24 3.14
CA LEU A 38 11.70 -3.27 1.79
C LEU A 38 12.50 -2.36 0.84
N MET A 39 12.94 -1.20 1.35
CA MET A 39 13.62 -0.15 0.62
C MET A 39 14.78 0.44 1.43
N GLU A 40 15.66 1.15 0.73
CA GLU A 40 16.76 1.89 1.35
C GLU A 40 16.25 3.08 2.16
N SER A 41 16.92 3.37 3.27
CA SER A 41 16.60 4.53 4.11
C SER A 41 16.69 5.83 3.31
N GLY A 42 15.68 6.70 3.46
CA GLY A 42 15.60 7.96 2.70
C GLY A 42 14.82 7.85 1.40
N THR A 43 14.19 6.70 1.13
CA THR A 43 13.30 6.52 -0.02
C THR A 43 11.86 6.28 0.41
N TYR A 44 10.92 6.49 -0.52
CA TYR A 44 9.52 6.12 -0.36
C TYR A 44 8.95 5.69 -1.70
N ALA A 45 7.89 4.88 -1.66
CA ALA A 45 7.09 4.55 -2.84
C ALA A 45 5.61 4.82 -2.58
N VAL A 46 4.82 4.75 -3.65
CA VAL A 46 3.36 4.89 -3.60
C VAL A 46 2.77 3.59 -4.08
N ASP A 47 2.00 2.91 -3.23
CA ASP A 47 1.26 1.71 -3.61
C ASP A 47 0.02 2.11 -4.44
N PRO A 48 -0.05 1.73 -5.73
CA PRO A 48 -1.18 2.10 -6.59
C PRO A 48 -2.46 1.34 -6.25
N GLU A 49 -2.37 0.27 -5.47
CA GLU A 49 -3.51 -0.59 -5.17
C GLU A 49 -4.25 -0.11 -3.90
N PRO A 50 -5.58 -0.25 -3.86
CA PRO A 50 -6.37 -0.04 -2.65
C PRO A 50 -5.87 -0.86 -1.47
N SER A 51 -5.80 -0.23 -0.30
CA SER A 51 -5.51 -0.92 0.96
C SER A 51 -6.29 -0.31 2.13
N GLY A 52 -6.54 -1.12 3.16
CA GLY A 52 -7.25 -0.65 4.35
C GLY A 52 -8.78 -0.57 4.22
N PRO A 53 -9.46 0.01 5.22
CA PRO A 53 -10.90 0.14 5.21
C PRO A 53 -11.40 1.16 4.17
N PRO A 54 -12.67 1.09 3.75
CA PRO A 54 -13.67 0.11 4.17
C PRO A 54 -13.48 -1.26 3.51
N PHE A 55 -13.70 -2.34 4.26
CA PHE A 55 -13.62 -3.71 3.75
C PHE A 55 -15.02 -4.28 3.54
N ARG A 56 -15.26 -4.93 2.40
CA ARG A 56 -16.55 -5.59 2.08
C ARG A 56 -16.33 -7.07 1.76
N PRO A 57 -17.19 -7.99 2.25
CA PRO A 57 -17.11 -9.41 1.91
C PRO A 57 -17.23 -9.67 0.40
N TRP A 58 -16.51 -10.66 -0.12
CA TRP A 58 -16.62 -11.04 -1.54
C TRP A 58 -18.05 -11.38 -1.96
N SER A 59 -18.79 -12.08 -1.09
CA SER A 59 -20.18 -12.46 -1.32
C SER A 59 -21.12 -11.27 -1.55
N GLU A 60 -20.75 -10.09 -1.04
CA GLU A 60 -21.51 -8.86 -1.22
C GLU A 60 -21.09 -8.09 -2.48
N VAL A 61 -19.81 -8.12 -2.83
CA VAL A 61 -19.26 -7.40 -3.99
C VAL A 61 -19.59 -8.11 -5.30
N GLY A 62 -19.48 -9.44 -5.32
CA GLY A 62 -19.65 -10.25 -6.53
C GLY A 62 -18.41 -10.27 -7.43
N ALA A 63 -18.34 -11.25 -8.32
CA ALA A 63 -17.17 -11.52 -9.15
C ALA A 63 -16.88 -10.41 -10.20
N GLU A 64 -17.93 -9.82 -10.78
CA GLU A 64 -17.78 -8.77 -11.80
C GLU A 64 -17.18 -7.48 -11.21
N ALA A 65 -17.77 -6.96 -10.13
CA ALA A 65 -17.25 -5.77 -9.46
C ALA A 65 -15.86 -5.99 -8.79
N ALA A 66 -15.54 -7.24 -8.44
CA ALA A 66 -14.20 -7.61 -8.00
C ALA A 66 -13.18 -7.61 -9.16
N ALA A 67 -13.60 -8.08 -10.34
CA ALA A 67 -12.76 -8.08 -11.55
C ALA A 67 -12.45 -6.66 -12.04
N GLU A 68 -13.38 -5.71 -11.92
CA GLU A 68 -13.13 -4.27 -12.15
C GLU A 68 -12.00 -3.71 -11.26
N ARG A 69 -11.72 -4.39 -10.15
CA ARG A 69 -10.65 -4.07 -9.19
C ARG A 69 -9.43 -4.96 -9.31
N GLY A 70 -9.34 -5.77 -10.38
CA GLY A 70 -8.23 -6.68 -10.62
C GLY A 70 -8.20 -7.92 -9.74
N VAL A 71 -9.28 -8.23 -9.01
CA VAL A 71 -9.37 -9.43 -8.17
C VAL A 71 -10.25 -10.46 -8.84
N PHE A 72 -9.64 -11.53 -9.34
CA PHE A 72 -10.33 -12.55 -10.15
C PHE A 72 -10.63 -13.85 -9.39
N ALA A 73 -10.19 -13.96 -8.13
CA ALA A 73 -10.42 -15.13 -7.28
C ALA A 73 -11.02 -14.71 -5.94
N PRO A 74 -11.91 -15.54 -5.34
CA PRO A 74 -12.54 -15.22 -4.07
C PRO A 74 -11.53 -14.95 -2.95
N VAL A 75 -11.71 -13.83 -2.26
CA VAL A 75 -10.99 -13.46 -1.04
C VAL A 75 -11.97 -13.26 0.11
N HIS A 76 -11.49 -13.26 1.35
CA HIS A 76 -12.38 -13.07 2.51
C HIS A 76 -13.13 -11.73 2.44
N ARG A 77 -12.40 -10.63 2.18
CA ARG A 77 -12.94 -9.28 2.01
C ARG A 77 -12.08 -8.50 1.01
N LEU A 78 -12.72 -7.63 0.22
CA LEU A 78 -12.03 -6.66 -0.63
C LEU A 78 -11.93 -5.32 0.08
N SER A 79 -10.79 -4.65 -0.09
CA SER A 79 -10.59 -3.26 0.32
C SER A 79 -11.24 -2.32 -0.70
N PHE A 80 -11.93 -1.31 -0.18
CA PHE A 80 -12.42 -0.13 -0.91
C PHE A 80 -11.72 1.14 -0.38
N GLY A 81 -10.58 0.98 0.28
CA GLY A 81 -9.73 2.09 0.69
C GLY A 81 -9.19 2.86 -0.51
N ALA A 82 -8.75 4.08 -0.28
CA ALA A 82 -8.13 4.88 -1.34
C ALA A 82 -6.80 4.23 -1.79
N PRO A 83 -6.53 4.17 -3.11
CA PRO A 83 -5.19 3.84 -3.59
C PRO A 83 -4.20 4.97 -3.28
N GLY A 84 -2.92 4.74 -3.49
CA GLY A 84 -1.88 5.76 -3.34
C GLY A 84 -1.28 5.85 -1.95
N ALA A 85 -1.33 4.76 -1.18
CA ALA A 85 -0.70 4.72 0.13
C ALA A 85 0.81 4.91 0.01
N VAL A 86 1.37 5.79 0.85
CA VAL A 86 2.82 5.98 0.94
C VAL A 86 3.41 4.83 1.74
N VAL A 87 4.38 4.14 1.16
CA VAL A 87 5.21 3.15 1.85
C VAL A 87 6.62 3.71 2.01
N VAL A 88 7.24 3.40 3.15
CA VAL A 88 8.60 3.83 3.54
C VAL A 88 9.39 2.64 4.06
#